data_AF-Q6UCN6-F1
#
_entry.id   AF-Q6UCN6-F1
#
_cell.length_a   1.000
_cell.length_b   1.000
_cell.length_c   1.000
_cell.angle_alpha   90.00
_cell.angle_beta   90.00
_cell.angle_gamma   90.00
#
_symmetry.space_group_name_H-M   'P 1'
#
loop_
_entity.id
_entity.type
_entity.pdbx_description
1 polymer ?
#
loop_
_entity_poly.entity_id
_entity_poly.type
_entity_poly.pdbx_seq_one_letter_code
_entity_poly.pdbx_strand_id
1 'polypeptide(L)'
;MSEINSYIEEIKNYSDRHTELKKSHHFVFNMPISINNIKPKPNQNDEIVLIMGMNPGETDQSWNYFPEKLESSIKDLFRKLRTSKEIKNKVAEMVNKNEKLTGYPVEASSNFKFWDDDDINNWKNKKKEAPDSSHDNWSGTIKAICETGCKKNNLSIIQTEYFFWSTPDIDEFENRFGYNWKKNPHEEFCLSINRKLIDYYNTKIIIYFGIGDAERIKKTFNLEEVETYEVPELKSNKKILAKLYFLKTMNKKDIPFLISTHPSNYMSKKEMECIKLLFDYICENNGVAMPKHLYDECKDAINSNYEGR
;
A
#
# COMPACT_ATOMS: atom_id res chain seq x y z
N MET A 1 -14.15 -6.95 21.21
CA MET A 1 -13.14 -6.96 20.13
C MET A 1 -13.55 -5.86 19.16
N SER A 2 -12.67 -4.93 18.79
CA SER A 2 -13.04 -3.89 17.82
C SER A 2 -13.37 -4.52 16.45
N GLU A 3 -14.23 -3.87 15.67
CA GLU A 3 -14.62 -4.35 14.35
C GLU A 3 -13.40 -4.51 13.42
N ILE A 4 -12.43 -3.60 13.51
CA ILE A 4 -11.16 -3.72 12.79
C ILE A 4 -10.36 -4.99 13.15
N ASN A 5 -10.39 -5.43 14.41
CA ASN A 5 -9.76 -6.68 14.83
C ASN A 5 -10.48 -7.90 14.24
N SER A 6 -11.80 -7.82 14.02
CA SER A 6 -12.53 -8.89 13.35
C SER A 6 -12.14 -9.03 11.88
N TYR A 7 -11.90 -7.91 11.18
CA TYR A 7 -11.40 -7.94 9.79
C TYR A 7 -9.99 -8.54 9.71
N ILE A 8 -9.14 -8.21 10.68
CA ILE A 8 -7.81 -8.80 10.82
C ILE A 8 -7.89 -10.33 11.02
N GLU A 9 -8.80 -10.81 11.88
CA GLU A 9 -9.00 -12.24 12.07
C GLU A 9 -9.57 -12.91 10.81
N GLU A 10 -10.43 -12.23 10.05
CA GLU A 10 -10.95 -12.72 8.78
C GLU A 10 -9.83 -12.90 7.74
N ILE A 11 -8.92 -11.94 7.62
CA ILE A 11 -7.71 -12.02 6.78
C ILE A 11 -6.86 -13.24 7.18
N LYS A 12 -6.58 -13.42 8.48
CA LYS A 12 -5.79 -14.57 8.97
C LYS A 12 -6.47 -15.90 8.63
N ASN A 13 -7.75 -16.04 8.93
CA ASN A 13 -8.52 -17.25 8.66
C ASN A 13 -8.62 -17.54 7.15
N TYR A 14 -8.61 -16.51 6.31
CA TYR A 14 -8.54 -16.67 4.87
C TYR A 14 -7.15 -17.19 4.46
N SER A 15 -6.06 -16.54 4.88
CA SER A 15 -4.70 -16.98 4.56
C SER A 15 -4.34 -18.36 5.11
N ASP A 16 -4.96 -18.81 6.20
CA ASP A 16 -4.79 -20.17 6.71
C ASP A 16 -5.47 -21.24 5.85
N ARG A 17 -6.58 -20.90 5.19
CA ARG A 17 -7.29 -21.77 4.24
C ARG A 17 -6.69 -21.76 2.83
N HIS A 18 -6.02 -20.67 2.48
CA HIS A 18 -5.37 -20.42 1.19
C HIS A 18 -3.85 -20.38 1.39
N THR A 19 -3.26 -21.54 1.63
CA THR A 19 -1.85 -21.65 2.08
C THR A 19 -0.85 -21.11 1.07
N GLU A 20 -1.20 -21.04 -0.21
CA GLU A 20 -0.44 -20.36 -1.26
C GLU A 20 -0.14 -18.89 -0.93
N LEU A 21 -1.04 -18.21 -0.20
CA LEU A 21 -0.84 -16.83 0.25
C LEU A 21 0.29 -16.70 1.26
N LYS A 22 0.67 -17.78 1.97
CA LYS A 22 1.80 -17.78 2.90
C LYS A 22 3.16 -17.67 2.20
N LYS A 23 3.18 -17.70 0.86
CA LYS A 23 4.35 -17.35 0.04
C LYS A 23 4.60 -15.85 -0.04
N SER A 24 3.67 -15.01 0.43
CA SER A 24 3.99 -13.62 0.78
C SER A 24 4.56 -13.56 2.20
N HIS A 25 5.48 -12.63 2.39
CA HIS A 25 6.12 -12.29 3.64
C HIS A 25 5.18 -11.51 4.55
N HIS A 26 4.40 -10.59 3.97
CA HIS A 26 3.50 -9.71 4.70
C HIS A 26 2.28 -9.30 3.86
N PHE A 27 1.27 -8.74 4.53
CA PHE A 27 0.14 -8.03 3.94
C PHE A 27 -0.21 -6.82 4.83
N VAL A 28 -0.17 -5.62 4.27
CA VAL A 28 -0.51 -4.38 5.00
C VAL A 28 -2.02 -4.10 4.92
N PHE A 29 -2.64 -3.88 6.06
CA PHE A 29 -4.06 -3.57 6.26
C PHE A 29 -4.30 -2.65 7.48
N ASN A 30 -4.82 -1.45 7.27
CA ASN A 30 -5.07 -0.50 8.36
C ASN A 30 -3.80 -0.05 9.13
N MET A 31 -2.73 0.30 8.41
CA MET A 31 -1.51 0.86 9.02
C MET A 31 -1.60 2.38 9.16
N PRO A 32 -1.57 2.96 10.37
CA PRO A 32 -1.51 4.41 10.53
C PRO A 32 -0.13 4.96 10.16
N ILE A 33 -0.09 6.01 9.32
CA ILE A 33 1.15 6.71 8.94
C ILE A 33 1.32 7.95 9.82
N SER A 34 2.52 8.10 10.40
CA SER A 34 2.82 9.21 11.31
C SER A 34 2.79 10.57 10.62
N ILE A 35 2.19 11.55 11.31
CA ILE A 35 2.17 12.97 10.95
C ILE A 35 2.90 13.71 12.07
N ASN A 36 3.86 14.60 11.76
CA ASN A 36 4.73 15.23 12.78
C ASN A 36 5.45 14.22 13.69
N ASN A 37 5.81 13.04 13.17
CA ASN A 37 6.36 11.92 13.95
C ASN A 37 5.41 11.39 15.06
N ILE A 38 4.13 11.76 15.01
CA ILE A 38 3.09 11.24 15.89
C ILE A 38 2.26 10.24 15.09
N LYS A 39 2.23 8.98 15.55
CA LYS A 39 1.44 7.92 14.92
C LYS A 39 -0.03 8.06 15.33
N PRO A 40 -0.96 8.27 14.39
CA PRO A 40 -2.36 8.45 14.73
C PRO A 40 -3.00 7.14 15.22
N LYS A 41 -4.05 7.26 16.02
CA LYS A 41 -4.88 6.14 16.50
C LYS A 41 -6.34 6.41 16.16
N PRO A 42 -6.71 6.40 14.86
CA PRO A 42 -8.06 6.73 14.46
C PRO A 42 -9.04 5.65 14.95
N ASN A 43 -10.21 6.10 15.37
CA ASN A 43 -11.34 5.28 15.76
C ASN A 43 -12.30 5.11 14.58
N GLN A 44 -13.30 4.25 14.77
CA GLN A 44 -14.39 4.10 13.81
C GLN A 44 -15.03 5.47 13.51
N ASN A 45 -15.35 5.72 12.24
CA ASN A 45 -15.89 6.98 11.71
C ASN A 45 -14.97 8.21 11.77
N ASP A 46 -13.74 8.09 12.24
CA ASP A 46 -12.78 9.19 12.12
C ASP A 46 -12.51 9.49 10.63
N GLU A 47 -12.24 10.76 10.34
CA GLU A 47 -11.97 11.21 8.98
C GLU A 47 -10.53 10.86 8.59
N ILE A 48 -10.38 10.14 7.47
CA ILE A 48 -9.08 9.65 7.03
C ILE A 48 -8.83 9.93 5.54
N VAL A 49 -7.55 9.96 5.20
CA VAL A 49 -7.02 9.66 3.87
C VAL A 49 -6.62 8.20 3.85
N LEU A 50 -7.14 7.44 2.88
CA LEU A 50 -6.73 6.05 2.68
C LEU A 50 -5.72 5.97 1.55
N ILE A 51 -4.52 5.54 1.86
CA ILE A 51 -3.50 5.16 0.88
C ILE A 51 -3.66 3.68 0.58
N MET A 52 -3.80 3.37 -0.71
CA MET A 52 -3.93 2.02 -1.23
C MET A 52 -2.91 1.80 -2.33
N GLY A 53 -2.53 0.56 -2.59
CA GLY A 53 -1.81 0.22 -3.81
C GLY A 53 -1.40 -1.24 -3.86
N MET A 54 -0.68 -1.57 -4.93
CA MET A 54 0.09 -2.81 -4.97
C MET A 54 1.30 -2.63 -4.06
N ASN A 55 1.62 -3.64 -3.25
CA ASN A 55 2.84 -3.61 -2.46
C ASN A 55 4.04 -3.49 -3.40
N PRO A 56 5.05 -2.63 -3.13
CA PRO A 56 6.32 -2.78 -3.80
C PRO A 56 6.85 -4.19 -3.48
N GLY A 57 7.27 -4.94 -4.50
CA GLY A 57 7.76 -6.31 -4.29
C GLY A 57 8.68 -6.44 -3.08
N GLU A 58 8.55 -7.54 -2.33
CA GLU A 58 9.44 -7.83 -1.22
C GLU A 58 10.89 -7.79 -1.70
N THR A 59 11.74 -7.12 -0.95
CA THR A 59 13.18 -7.25 -1.18
C THR A 59 13.65 -8.59 -0.58
N ASP A 60 14.80 -9.08 -1.03
CA ASP A 60 15.46 -10.18 -0.32
C ASP A 60 15.66 -9.82 1.16
N GLN A 61 15.89 -8.54 1.49
CA GLN A 61 16.06 -8.12 2.88
C GLN A 61 14.78 -8.25 3.72
N SER A 62 13.59 -8.11 3.11
CA SER A 62 12.32 -8.30 3.81
C SER A 62 12.21 -9.69 4.45
N TRP A 63 12.86 -10.72 3.89
CA TRP A 63 12.87 -12.08 4.44
C TRP A 63 13.90 -12.30 5.58
N ASN A 64 14.67 -11.27 5.97
CA ASN A 64 15.45 -11.30 7.20
C ASN A 64 14.60 -11.07 8.45
N TYR A 65 13.37 -10.61 8.27
CA TYR A 65 12.43 -10.32 9.34
C TYR A 65 11.58 -11.56 9.58
N PHE A 66 11.53 -12.01 10.82
CA PHE A 66 10.67 -13.11 11.23
C PHE A 66 9.43 -12.54 11.89
N PRO A 67 8.23 -13.04 11.54
CA PRO A 67 7.01 -12.71 12.28
C PRO A 67 7.23 -12.96 13.78
N GLU A 68 6.81 -12.01 14.62
CA GLU A 68 6.76 -12.12 16.07
C GLU A 68 6.15 -13.46 16.47
N LYS A 69 5.03 -13.85 15.83
CA LYS A 69 4.29 -15.09 16.12
C LYS A 69 4.78 -16.34 15.38
N LEU A 70 5.86 -16.27 14.61
CA LEU A 70 6.43 -17.45 13.96
C LEU A 70 6.92 -18.45 15.03
N GLU A 71 6.58 -19.73 14.85
CA GLU A 71 6.93 -20.80 15.77
C GLU A 71 8.45 -20.88 15.99
N SER A 72 8.89 -21.07 17.24
CA SER A 72 10.32 -21.05 17.59
C SER A 72 11.16 -22.08 16.83
N SER A 73 10.62 -23.28 16.59
CA SER A 73 11.27 -24.33 15.80
C SER A 73 11.51 -23.89 14.35
N ILE A 74 10.58 -23.13 13.76
CA ILE A 74 10.69 -22.59 12.40
C ILE A 74 11.67 -21.41 12.38
N LYS A 75 11.63 -20.52 13.39
CA LYS A 75 12.66 -19.48 13.57
C LYS A 75 14.07 -20.09 13.62
N ASP A 76 14.25 -21.17 14.37
CA ASP A 76 15.54 -21.86 14.48
C ASP A 76 15.95 -22.56 13.17
N LEU A 77 14.99 -23.10 12.42
CA LEU A 77 15.23 -23.60 11.07
C LEU A 77 15.71 -22.47 10.15
N PHE A 78 15.01 -21.33 10.12
CA PHE A 78 15.34 -20.21 9.24
C PHE A 78 16.67 -19.54 9.60
N ARG A 79 17.05 -19.51 10.89
CA ARG A 79 18.38 -19.03 11.33
C ARG A 79 19.53 -19.88 10.79
N LYS A 80 19.31 -21.16 10.49
CA LYS A 80 20.33 -22.05 9.91
C LYS A 80 20.54 -21.82 8.41
N LEU A 81 19.56 -21.23 7.72
CA LEU A 81 19.68 -20.87 6.32
C LEU A 81 20.64 -19.67 6.21
N ARG A 82 21.47 -19.58 5.18
CA ARG A 82 22.53 -18.56 5.05
C ARG A 82 22.05 -17.28 4.39
N THR A 83 21.04 -17.35 3.54
CA THR A 83 20.50 -16.23 2.76
C THR A 83 18.99 -16.06 2.92
N SER A 84 18.48 -14.87 2.59
CA SER A 84 17.04 -14.60 2.50
C SER A 84 16.35 -15.42 1.41
N LYS A 85 17.03 -15.61 0.28
CA LYS A 85 16.58 -16.45 -0.82
C LYS A 85 16.33 -17.89 -0.38
N GLU A 86 17.18 -18.45 0.47
CA GLU A 86 16.97 -19.78 1.04
C GLU A 86 15.73 -19.82 1.95
N ILE A 87 15.46 -18.77 2.74
CA ILE A 87 14.26 -18.69 3.58
C ILE A 87 13.00 -18.66 2.72
N LYS A 88 12.96 -17.77 1.72
CA LYS A 88 11.87 -17.66 0.75
C LYS A 88 11.59 -18.99 0.05
N ASN A 89 12.66 -19.66 -0.44
CA ASN A 89 12.54 -20.97 -1.06
C ASN A 89 12.05 -22.04 -0.07
N LYS A 90 12.51 -22.00 1.19
CA LYS A 90 12.08 -22.95 2.21
C LYS A 90 10.60 -22.78 2.56
N VAL A 91 10.12 -21.54 2.66
CA VAL A 91 8.70 -21.24 2.85
C VAL A 91 7.87 -21.79 1.70
N ALA A 92 8.30 -21.55 0.45
CA ALA A 92 7.62 -22.11 -0.72
C ALA A 92 7.58 -23.64 -0.70
N GLU A 93 8.69 -24.30 -0.33
CA GLU A 93 8.75 -25.77 -0.19
C GLU A 93 7.77 -26.28 0.88
N MET A 94 7.74 -25.65 2.05
CA MET A 94 6.85 -26.01 3.16
C MET A 94 5.39 -25.85 2.76
N VAL A 95 5.04 -24.73 2.11
CA VAL A 95 3.68 -24.49 1.59
C VAL A 95 3.29 -25.55 0.58
N ASN A 96 4.17 -25.88 -0.38
CA ASN A 96 3.89 -26.90 -1.39
C ASN A 96 3.74 -28.32 -0.80
N LYS A 97 4.32 -28.56 0.39
CA LYS A 97 4.19 -29.81 1.15
C LYS A 97 3.00 -29.83 2.12
N ASN A 98 2.18 -28.76 2.13
CA ASN A 98 1.11 -28.56 3.12
C ASN A 98 1.60 -28.58 4.58
N GLU A 99 2.85 -28.18 4.82
CA GLU A 99 3.36 -28.00 6.17
C GLU A 99 2.74 -26.76 6.81
N LYS A 100 2.39 -26.86 8.10
CA LYS A 100 1.77 -25.76 8.83
C LYS A 100 2.79 -24.64 9.05
N LEU A 101 2.53 -23.47 8.48
CA LEU A 101 3.31 -22.25 8.71
C LEU A 101 2.44 -21.23 9.45
N THR A 102 2.42 -21.30 10.79
CA THR A 102 1.65 -20.38 11.63
C THR A 102 2.37 -19.02 11.71
N GLY A 103 1.64 -17.92 11.53
CA GLY A 103 2.21 -16.55 11.63
C GLY A 103 2.57 -15.88 10.30
N TYR A 104 2.48 -16.60 9.16
CA TYR A 104 2.59 -16.03 7.81
C TYR A 104 1.23 -16.08 7.07
N PRO A 105 0.96 -15.18 6.11
CA PRO A 105 1.70 -13.95 5.79
C PRO A 105 1.30 -12.76 6.69
N VAL A 106 0.60 -13.00 7.79
CA VAL A 106 -0.13 -11.93 8.48
C VAL A 106 0.48 -11.62 9.84
N GLU A 107 1.26 -10.55 9.88
CA GLU A 107 1.36 -9.71 11.08
C GLU A 107 0.48 -8.49 10.84
N ALA A 108 -0.70 -8.52 11.46
CA ALA A 108 -1.69 -7.47 11.37
C ALA A 108 -1.07 -6.10 11.67
N SER A 109 -1.12 -5.22 10.69
CA SER A 109 -0.63 -3.84 10.60
C SER A 109 -1.21 -2.83 11.61
N SER A 110 -1.83 -3.32 12.69
CA SER A 110 -1.92 -2.56 13.94
C SER A 110 -0.73 -2.84 14.88
N ASN A 111 0.11 -3.83 14.59
CA ASN A 111 1.24 -4.21 15.42
C ASN A 111 2.41 -3.28 15.12
N PHE A 112 2.51 -2.22 15.91
CA PHE A 112 3.61 -1.25 15.93
C PHE A 112 4.97 -1.96 15.72
N LYS A 113 5.21 -3.10 16.37
CA LYS A 113 6.50 -3.82 16.37
C LYS A 113 6.92 -4.54 15.08
N PHE A 114 6.01 -4.82 14.15
CA PHE A 114 6.39 -5.54 12.92
C PHE A 114 6.99 -4.59 11.87
N TRP A 115 6.43 -3.38 11.79
CA TRP A 115 6.86 -2.35 10.85
C TRP A 115 7.70 -1.24 11.51
N ASP A 116 7.47 -0.95 12.79
CA ASP A 116 8.42 -0.20 13.60
C ASP A 116 9.51 -1.20 14.01
N ASP A 117 10.63 -1.15 13.28
CA ASP A 117 11.86 -1.96 13.30
C ASP A 117 12.57 -2.12 14.68
N ASP A 118 11.88 -1.98 15.81
CA ASP A 118 12.52 -1.77 17.12
C ASP A 118 13.01 -3.06 17.79
N ASP A 119 12.55 -4.25 17.37
CA ASP A 119 13.00 -5.52 17.96
C ASP A 119 13.98 -6.28 17.07
N ILE A 120 15.27 -6.08 17.35
CA ILE A 120 16.39 -6.78 16.71
C ILE A 120 16.32 -8.31 16.84
N ASN A 121 15.51 -8.85 17.76
CA ASN A 121 15.32 -10.29 17.91
C ASN A 121 14.44 -10.92 16.83
N ASN A 122 13.63 -10.10 16.14
CA ASN A 122 12.87 -10.55 14.97
C ASN A 122 13.78 -10.72 13.74
N TRP A 123 15.06 -10.36 13.82
CA TRP A 123 15.98 -10.41 12.70
C TRP A 123 16.77 -11.70 12.68
N LYS A 124 16.93 -12.29 11.50
CA LYS A 124 17.85 -13.41 11.27
C LYS A 124 19.28 -13.10 11.72
N ASN A 125 19.81 -11.94 11.32
CA ASN A 125 21.22 -11.59 11.49
C ASN A 125 21.48 -10.60 12.65
N LYS A 126 20.47 -10.28 13.46
CA LYS A 126 20.55 -9.30 14.57
C LYS A 126 21.23 -7.98 14.18
N LYS A 127 21.13 -7.55 12.91
CA LYS A 127 21.76 -6.34 12.40
C LYS A 127 20.79 -5.61 11.47
N LYS A 128 20.37 -4.42 11.88
CA LYS A 128 19.70 -3.45 11.02
C LYS A 128 20.75 -2.70 10.20
N GLU A 129 21.05 -3.22 9.01
CA GLU A 129 21.89 -2.53 8.04
C GLU A 129 20.98 -1.70 7.13
N ALA A 130 20.70 -0.46 7.58
CA ALA A 130 19.94 0.60 6.89
C ALA A 130 18.40 0.44 6.83
N PRO A 131 17.65 1.56 6.66
CA PRO A 131 16.22 1.58 6.34
C PRO A 131 15.86 0.63 5.18
N ASP A 132 14.77 -0.14 5.29
CA ASP A 132 14.25 -0.96 4.18
C ASP A 132 13.75 0.01 3.11
N SER A 133 14.57 0.17 2.08
CA SER A 133 14.40 1.21 1.05
C SER A 133 13.00 1.25 0.44
N SER A 134 12.26 0.15 0.42
CA SER A 134 10.95 0.09 -0.22
C SER A 134 9.82 0.72 0.63
N HIS A 135 9.73 0.31 1.90
CA HIS A 135 8.73 0.83 2.84
C HIS A 135 9.02 2.29 3.20
N ASP A 136 10.29 2.63 3.45
CA ASP A 136 10.69 3.98 3.80
C ASP A 136 10.47 4.96 2.63
N ASN A 137 10.68 4.51 1.39
CA ASN A 137 10.31 5.29 0.21
C ASN A 137 8.80 5.52 0.15
N TRP A 138 7.98 4.50 0.41
CA TRP A 138 6.52 4.64 0.48
C TRP A 138 6.08 5.65 1.54
N SER A 139 6.55 5.50 2.78
CA SER A 139 6.23 6.39 3.89
C SER A 139 6.69 7.83 3.61
N GLY A 140 7.91 7.99 3.06
CA GLY A 140 8.46 9.29 2.67
C GLY A 140 7.64 9.96 1.57
N THR A 141 7.27 9.22 0.52
CA THR A 141 6.44 9.73 -0.57
C THR A 141 5.03 10.08 -0.10
N ILE A 142 4.39 9.20 0.70
CA ILE A 142 3.06 9.48 1.27
C ILE A 142 3.09 10.77 2.08
N LYS A 143 4.10 10.96 2.93
CA LYS A 143 4.26 12.18 3.72
C LYS A 143 4.47 13.40 2.82
N ALA A 144 5.34 13.31 1.82
CA ALA A 144 5.61 14.40 0.90
C ALA A 144 4.32 14.89 0.19
N ILE A 145 3.45 13.96 -0.20
CA ILE A 145 2.18 14.25 -0.88
C ILE A 145 1.10 14.72 0.11
N CYS A 146 0.88 13.98 1.20
CA CYS A 146 -0.34 14.09 1.99
C CYS A 146 -0.19 14.91 3.28
N GLU A 147 1.01 15.02 3.85
CA GLU A 147 1.18 15.46 5.23
C GLU A 147 0.67 16.89 5.47
N THR A 148 0.94 17.82 4.55
CA THR A 148 0.49 19.22 4.68
C THR A 148 -1.03 19.33 4.64
N GLY A 149 -1.69 18.78 3.62
CA GLY A 149 -3.15 18.82 3.50
C GLY A 149 -3.84 18.05 4.63
N CYS A 150 -3.29 16.92 5.07
CA CYS A 150 -3.84 16.18 6.22
C CYS A 150 -3.77 17.00 7.52
N LYS A 151 -2.65 17.69 7.79
CA LYS A 151 -2.51 18.59 8.95
C LYS A 151 -3.54 19.72 8.90
N LYS A 152 -3.67 20.38 7.75
CA LYS A 152 -4.61 21.49 7.55
C LYS A 152 -6.07 21.08 7.78
N ASN A 153 -6.42 19.86 7.38
CA ASN A 153 -7.80 19.35 7.43
C ASN A 153 -8.06 18.40 8.61
N ASN A 154 -7.11 18.25 9.55
CA ASN A 154 -7.20 17.33 10.69
C ASN A 154 -7.53 15.87 10.30
N LEU A 155 -6.92 15.38 9.22
CA LEU A 155 -7.12 14.01 8.71
C LEU A 155 -5.99 13.08 9.18
N SER A 156 -6.35 11.85 9.51
CA SER A 156 -5.35 10.77 9.69
C SER A 156 -5.02 10.10 8.36
N ILE A 157 -3.80 9.58 8.22
CA ILE A 157 -3.39 8.79 7.06
C ILE A 157 -3.38 7.32 7.44
N ILE A 158 -4.12 6.49 6.71
CA ILE A 158 -4.12 5.03 6.84
C ILE A 158 -3.61 4.42 5.54
N GLN A 159 -2.72 3.44 5.63
CA GLN A 159 -2.25 2.64 4.50
C GLN A 159 -2.86 1.23 4.54
N THR A 160 -3.21 0.72 3.36
CA THR A 160 -3.61 -0.67 3.13
C THR A 160 -3.08 -1.14 1.78
N GLU A 161 -2.84 -2.44 1.64
CA GLU A 161 -2.58 -3.07 0.36
C GLU A 161 -3.89 -3.52 -0.28
N TYR A 162 -3.95 -3.42 -1.59
CA TYR A 162 -5.13 -3.85 -2.32
C TYR A 162 -5.22 -5.39 -2.42
N PHE A 163 -4.09 -6.07 -2.65
CA PHE A 163 -3.99 -7.52 -2.76
C PHE A 163 -2.83 -8.05 -1.92
N PHE A 164 -2.80 -9.36 -1.67
CA PHE A 164 -1.63 -10.11 -1.19
C PHE A 164 -0.53 -10.17 -2.27
N TRP A 165 -0.15 -9.01 -2.80
CA TRP A 165 0.92 -8.88 -3.78
C TRP A 165 2.22 -8.66 -3.04
N SER A 166 3.29 -9.31 -3.50
CA SER A 166 4.58 -9.17 -2.83
C SER A 166 5.78 -9.52 -3.72
N THR A 167 5.61 -9.31 -5.03
CA THR A 167 6.60 -9.60 -6.07
C THR A 167 6.99 -8.34 -6.86
N PRO A 168 8.18 -8.28 -7.44
CA PRO A 168 8.62 -7.12 -8.22
C PRO A 168 7.83 -6.96 -9.54
N ASP A 169 7.31 -8.06 -10.09
CA ASP A 169 6.56 -8.07 -11.34
C ASP A 169 5.50 -9.19 -11.39
N ILE A 170 4.73 -9.20 -12.48
CA ILE A 170 3.65 -10.16 -12.75
C ILE A 170 4.18 -11.56 -13.00
N ASP A 171 5.32 -11.72 -13.68
CA ASP A 171 5.84 -13.05 -13.99
C ASP A 171 6.30 -13.75 -12.70
N GLU A 172 6.97 -13.04 -11.80
CA GLU A 172 7.32 -13.57 -10.48
C GLU A 172 6.06 -13.83 -9.64
N PHE A 173 5.03 -12.98 -9.74
CA PHE A 173 3.74 -13.22 -9.08
C PHE A 173 3.15 -14.56 -9.47
N GLU A 174 2.98 -14.79 -10.77
CA GLU A 174 2.33 -16.00 -11.29
C GLU A 174 3.16 -17.25 -10.97
N ASN A 175 4.49 -17.16 -11.07
CA ASN A 175 5.40 -18.24 -10.67
C ASN A 175 5.33 -18.56 -9.17
N ARG A 176 5.19 -17.54 -8.32
CA ARG A 176 5.15 -17.71 -6.87
C ARG A 176 3.84 -18.34 -6.43
N PHE A 177 2.72 -17.74 -6.83
CA PHE A 177 1.41 -18.11 -6.31
C PHE A 177 0.70 -19.18 -7.13
N GLY A 178 1.11 -19.41 -8.39
CA GLY A 178 0.56 -20.45 -9.25
C GLY A 178 -0.77 -20.09 -9.91
N TYR A 179 -1.15 -18.81 -9.91
CA TYR A 179 -2.34 -18.31 -10.58
C TYR A 179 -2.08 -16.96 -11.26
N ASN A 180 -2.88 -16.66 -12.27
CA ASN A 180 -2.72 -15.46 -13.11
C ASN A 180 -3.12 -14.17 -12.38
N TRP A 181 -2.37 -13.08 -12.55
CA TRP A 181 -2.66 -11.81 -11.88
C TRP A 181 -4.05 -11.25 -12.21
N LYS A 182 -4.44 -11.29 -13.50
CA LYS A 182 -5.74 -10.79 -13.98
C LYS A 182 -6.91 -11.71 -13.64
N LYS A 183 -6.63 -12.96 -13.27
CA LYS A 183 -7.61 -13.95 -12.81
C LYS A 183 -7.26 -14.42 -11.40
N ASN A 184 -6.95 -13.45 -10.53
CA ASN A 184 -6.58 -13.72 -9.14
C ASN A 184 -7.81 -14.29 -8.39
N PRO A 185 -7.76 -15.53 -7.89
CA PRO A 185 -8.89 -16.17 -7.20
C PRO A 185 -9.23 -15.50 -5.87
N HIS A 186 -8.35 -14.64 -5.35
CA HIS A 186 -8.56 -13.91 -4.10
C HIS A 186 -9.08 -12.48 -4.31
N GLU A 187 -9.38 -12.09 -5.56
CA GLU A 187 -9.76 -10.71 -5.86
C GLU A 187 -11.00 -10.25 -5.07
N GLU A 188 -12.05 -11.07 -5.04
CA GLU A 188 -13.30 -10.75 -4.34
C GLU A 188 -13.10 -10.60 -2.83
N PHE A 189 -12.28 -11.48 -2.24
CA PHE A 189 -11.95 -11.41 -0.81
C PHE A 189 -11.22 -10.10 -0.48
N CYS A 190 -10.15 -9.81 -1.22
CA CYS A 190 -9.36 -8.60 -1.03
C CYS A 190 -10.19 -7.32 -1.24
N LEU A 191 -11.07 -7.30 -2.25
CA LEU A 191 -12.00 -6.20 -2.46
C LEU A 191 -12.96 -6.04 -1.27
N SER A 192 -13.53 -7.14 -0.77
CA SER A 192 -14.46 -7.13 0.36
C SER A 192 -13.82 -6.56 1.62
N ILE A 193 -12.61 -7.02 1.95
CA ILE A 193 -11.85 -6.53 3.11
C ILE A 193 -11.48 -5.05 2.98
N ASN A 194 -11.07 -4.60 1.79
CA ASN A 194 -10.77 -3.18 1.57
C ASN A 194 -12.04 -2.30 1.65
N ARG A 195 -13.19 -2.77 1.15
CA ARG A 195 -14.48 -2.06 1.31
C ARG A 195 -14.88 -1.94 2.78
N LYS A 196 -14.74 -3.02 3.56
CA LYS A 196 -14.96 -3.00 5.01
C LYS A 196 -14.11 -1.93 5.71
N LEU A 197 -12.85 -1.76 5.30
CA LEU A 197 -11.96 -0.72 5.84
C LEU A 197 -12.43 0.70 5.46
N ILE A 198 -12.81 0.90 4.20
CA ILE A 198 -13.37 2.17 3.71
C ILE A 198 -14.64 2.53 4.48
N ASP A 199 -15.51 1.56 4.76
CA ASP A 199 -16.78 1.78 5.45
C ASP A 199 -16.61 2.00 6.96
N TYR A 200 -15.60 1.38 7.57
CA TYR A 200 -15.27 1.53 8.99
C TYR A 200 -14.83 2.95 9.34
N TYR A 201 -14.17 3.65 8.42
CA TYR A 201 -13.79 5.06 8.59
C TYR A 201 -14.73 5.99 7.81
N ASN A 202 -14.58 7.30 8.06
CA ASN A 202 -15.14 8.33 7.20
C ASN A 202 -14.10 8.73 6.15
N THR A 203 -13.79 7.83 5.23
CA THR A 203 -12.75 8.03 4.20
C THR A 203 -13.10 9.22 3.30
N LYS A 204 -12.25 10.25 3.32
CA LYS A 204 -12.45 11.49 2.54
C LYS A 204 -11.89 11.43 1.14
N ILE A 205 -10.81 10.67 0.97
CA ILE A 205 -10.15 10.44 -0.31
C ILE A 205 -9.38 9.14 -0.22
N ILE A 206 -9.35 8.42 -1.34
CA ILE A 206 -8.48 7.26 -1.55
C ILE A 206 -7.40 7.69 -2.55
N ILE A 207 -6.13 7.46 -2.21
CA ILE A 207 -5.02 7.57 -3.17
C ILE A 207 -4.54 6.15 -3.46
N TYR A 208 -4.62 5.74 -4.72
CA TYR A 208 -4.12 4.45 -5.16
C TYR A 208 -2.81 4.61 -5.94
N PHE A 209 -1.75 4.02 -5.43
CA PHE A 209 -0.45 3.98 -6.07
C PHE A 209 -0.32 2.72 -6.96
N GLY A 210 -0.37 2.92 -8.27
CA GLY A 210 -0.32 1.83 -9.25
C GLY A 210 -1.05 2.14 -10.56
N ILE A 211 -0.68 3.25 -11.23
CA ILE A 211 -1.33 3.68 -12.48
C ILE A 211 -1.37 2.61 -13.58
N GLY A 212 -0.40 1.69 -13.61
CA GLY A 212 -0.39 0.57 -14.56
C GLY A 212 -1.57 -0.39 -14.41
N ASP A 213 -2.22 -0.44 -13.23
CA ASP A 213 -3.38 -1.29 -12.94
C ASP A 213 -4.70 -0.49 -12.92
N ALA A 214 -4.68 0.80 -13.31
CA ALA A 214 -5.81 1.72 -13.16
C ALA A 214 -7.11 1.20 -13.77
N GLU A 215 -7.06 0.61 -14.97
CA GLU A 215 -8.28 0.08 -15.63
C GLU A 215 -8.88 -1.12 -14.89
N ARG A 216 -8.04 -1.95 -14.26
CA ARG A 216 -8.52 -3.05 -13.41
C ARG A 216 -9.18 -2.48 -12.16
N ILE A 217 -8.50 -1.58 -11.46
CA ILE A 217 -9.03 -0.94 -10.24
C ILE A 217 -10.35 -0.22 -10.52
N LYS A 218 -10.42 0.51 -11.63
CA LYS A 218 -11.65 1.15 -12.11
C LYS A 218 -12.77 0.13 -12.24
N LYS A 219 -12.53 -1.00 -12.90
CA LYS A 219 -13.53 -2.06 -13.06
C LYS A 219 -13.91 -2.70 -11.73
N THR A 220 -12.93 -3.08 -10.91
CA THR A 220 -13.18 -3.86 -9.68
C THR A 220 -13.86 -3.04 -8.59
N PHE A 221 -13.57 -1.74 -8.48
CA PHE A 221 -14.29 -0.84 -7.58
C PHE A 221 -15.56 -0.24 -8.20
N ASN A 222 -15.79 -0.45 -9.50
CA ASN A 222 -16.85 0.20 -10.29
C ASN A 222 -16.77 1.73 -10.20
N LEU A 223 -15.60 2.28 -10.53
CA LEU A 223 -15.30 3.70 -10.44
C LEU A 223 -15.79 4.48 -11.66
N GLU A 224 -16.35 5.67 -11.41
CA GLU A 224 -16.72 6.63 -12.45
C GLU A 224 -15.55 7.57 -12.74
N GLU A 225 -15.09 7.65 -13.98
CA GLU A 225 -13.97 8.51 -14.37
C GLU A 225 -14.43 9.96 -14.45
N VAL A 226 -13.65 10.86 -13.86
CA VAL A 226 -14.00 12.28 -13.75
C VAL A 226 -13.05 13.13 -14.58
N GLU A 227 -11.75 12.97 -14.36
CA GLU A 227 -10.72 13.79 -15.01
C GLU A 227 -9.38 13.04 -15.08
N THR A 228 -8.57 13.38 -16.08
CA THR A 228 -7.21 12.88 -16.28
C THR A 228 -6.22 14.04 -16.37
N TYR A 229 -5.19 13.96 -15.54
CA TYR A 229 -4.14 14.97 -15.38
C TYR A 229 -2.81 14.43 -15.91
N GLU A 230 -2.11 15.23 -16.71
CA GLU A 230 -0.77 14.91 -17.19
C GLU A 230 0.28 15.39 -16.19
N VAL A 231 1.11 14.47 -15.70
CA VAL A 231 2.11 14.74 -14.68
C VAL A 231 3.51 14.78 -15.31
N PRO A 232 4.39 15.73 -14.93
CA PRO A 232 5.71 15.89 -15.56
C PRO A 232 6.61 14.64 -15.41
N GLU A 233 7.19 14.18 -16.53
CA GLU A 233 8.19 13.11 -16.57
C GLU A 233 9.61 13.60 -16.24
N LEU A 234 10.50 12.65 -15.89
CA LEU A 234 11.95 12.90 -15.92
C LEU A 234 12.74 11.99 -16.88
N LYS A 235 12.25 10.82 -17.35
CA LYS A 235 13.16 9.83 -17.97
C LYS A 235 12.65 8.90 -19.08
N SER A 236 11.36 8.76 -19.32
CA SER A 236 10.84 8.00 -20.47
C SER A 236 10.10 8.93 -21.43
N ASN A 237 9.80 8.48 -22.65
CA ASN A 237 8.90 9.21 -23.55
C ASN A 237 7.43 8.80 -23.27
N LYS A 238 7.08 8.49 -22.01
CA LYS A 238 5.78 7.90 -21.63
C LYS A 238 5.06 8.83 -20.67
N LYS A 239 4.14 9.64 -21.19
CA LYS A 239 3.25 10.48 -20.39
C LYS A 239 2.74 9.75 -19.15
N ILE A 240 3.16 10.21 -17.98
CA ILE A 240 2.64 9.73 -16.71
C ILE A 240 1.32 10.46 -16.46
N LEU A 241 0.27 9.70 -16.15
CA LEU A 241 -1.04 10.25 -15.89
C LEU A 241 -1.41 10.03 -14.42
N ALA A 242 -2.00 11.04 -13.81
CA ALA A 242 -2.85 10.87 -12.63
C ALA A 242 -4.30 10.88 -13.09
N LYS A 243 -5.10 9.93 -12.59
CA LYS A 243 -6.51 9.80 -12.97
C LYS A 243 -7.38 9.94 -11.73
N LEU A 244 -8.37 10.83 -11.79
CA LEU A 244 -9.35 11.01 -10.74
C LEU A 244 -10.64 10.31 -11.11
N TYR A 245 -11.11 9.51 -10.16
CA TYR A 245 -12.39 8.84 -10.22
C TYR A 245 -13.25 9.16 -9.00
N PHE A 246 -14.52 8.76 -9.05
CA PHE A 246 -15.38 8.63 -7.88
C PHE A 246 -15.76 7.17 -7.62
N LEU A 247 -15.61 6.76 -6.36
CA LEU A 247 -16.22 5.56 -5.82
C LEU A 247 -17.63 5.90 -5.32
N LYS A 248 -18.64 5.35 -6.01
CA LYS A 248 -20.04 5.48 -5.57
C LYS A 248 -20.25 4.76 -4.24
N THR A 249 -20.98 5.41 -3.34
CA THR A 249 -21.42 4.80 -2.08
C THR A 249 -22.94 4.86 -1.99
N MET A 250 -23.56 3.87 -1.34
CA MET A 250 -25.03 3.76 -1.31
C MET A 250 -25.70 4.83 -0.43
N ASN A 251 -25.06 5.20 0.69
CA ASN A 251 -25.64 6.04 1.75
C ASN A 251 -24.67 7.12 2.28
N LYS A 252 -23.54 7.32 1.61
CA LYS A 252 -22.54 8.33 1.96
C LYS A 252 -22.28 9.21 0.73
N LYS A 253 -21.45 10.24 0.90
CA LYS A 253 -20.93 10.99 -0.24
C LYS A 253 -20.00 10.11 -1.07
N ASP A 254 -20.02 10.27 -2.38
CA ASP A 254 -19.03 9.65 -3.26
C ASP A 254 -17.61 9.99 -2.81
N ILE A 255 -16.72 9.00 -2.87
CA ILE A 255 -15.35 9.14 -2.37
C ILE A 255 -14.42 9.41 -3.57
N PRO A 256 -13.69 10.54 -3.60
CA PRO A 256 -12.65 10.77 -4.60
C PRO A 256 -11.59 9.67 -4.52
N PHE A 257 -11.23 9.15 -5.68
CA PHE A 257 -10.29 8.04 -5.84
C PHE A 257 -9.22 8.46 -6.84
N LEU A 258 -8.08 8.94 -6.33
CA LEU A 258 -6.96 9.43 -7.12
C LEU A 258 -5.98 8.29 -7.40
N ILE A 259 -5.86 7.86 -8.65
CA ILE A 259 -4.89 6.85 -9.08
C ILE A 259 -3.65 7.55 -9.64
N SER A 260 -2.48 7.16 -9.15
CA SER A 260 -1.20 7.76 -9.56
C SER A 260 -0.06 6.73 -9.67
N THR A 261 1.11 7.20 -10.07
CA THR A 261 2.34 6.41 -10.20
C THR A 261 2.71 5.76 -8.88
N HIS A 262 3.25 4.55 -8.97
CA HIS A 262 3.69 3.82 -7.80
C HIS A 262 5.03 4.38 -7.25
N PRO A 263 5.20 4.55 -5.92
CA PRO A 263 6.43 5.12 -5.33
C PRO A 263 7.72 4.40 -5.71
N SER A 264 7.68 3.08 -5.93
CA SER A 264 8.87 2.31 -6.36
C SER A 264 9.40 2.69 -7.74
N ASN A 265 8.63 3.44 -8.55
CA ASN A 265 9.09 3.93 -9.85
C ASN A 265 9.95 5.20 -9.71
N TYR A 266 10.36 5.57 -8.49
CA TYR A 266 11.17 6.75 -8.19
C TYR A 266 10.52 8.03 -8.69
N MET A 267 9.31 8.32 -8.19
CA MET A 267 8.57 9.53 -8.55
C MET A 267 9.43 10.78 -8.42
N SER A 268 9.36 11.64 -9.44
CA SER A 268 10.13 12.89 -9.41
C SER A 268 9.58 13.86 -8.37
N LYS A 269 10.38 14.84 -7.94
CA LYS A 269 9.87 15.93 -7.09
C LYS A 269 8.72 16.70 -7.75
N LYS A 270 8.84 16.99 -9.06
CA LYS A 270 7.79 17.62 -9.87
C LYS A 270 6.49 16.81 -9.86
N GLU A 271 6.62 15.50 -10.04
CA GLU A 271 5.49 14.56 -10.01
C GLU A 271 4.81 14.52 -8.64
N MET A 272 5.59 14.39 -7.57
CA MET A 272 5.06 14.43 -6.19
C MET A 272 4.35 15.76 -5.90
N GLU A 273 4.87 16.89 -6.36
CA GLU A 273 4.23 18.20 -6.20
C GLU A 273 2.92 18.31 -6.97
N CYS A 274 2.83 17.74 -8.18
CA CYS A 274 1.59 17.70 -8.94
C CYS A 274 0.53 16.81 -8.28
N ILE A 275 0.92 15.64 -7.76
CA ILE A 275 0.00 14.75 -7.03
C ILE A 275 -0.45 15.42 -5.74
N LYS A 276 0.45 16.11 -5.03
CA LYS A 276 0.15 16.92 -3.86
C LYS A 276 -0.85 18.03 -4.18
N LEU A 277 -0.65 18.78 -5.26
CA LEU A 277 -1.56 19.83 -5.71
C LEU A 277 -2.98 19.29 -5.90
N LEU A 278 -3.12 18.15 -6.59
CA LEU A 278 -4.41 17.50 -6.80
C LEU A 278 -5.03 17.05 -5.46
N PHE A 279 -4.23 16.40 -4.60
CA PHE A 279 -4.68 15.97 -3.28
C PHE A 279 -5.17 17.14 -2.41
N ASP A 280 -4.37 18.20 -2.30
CA ASP A 280 -4.69 19.40 -1.51
C ASP A 280 -5.96 20.07 -2.06
N TYR A 281 -6.08 20.22 -3.39
CA TYR A 281 -7.28 20.77 -4.01
C TYR A 281 -8.53 19.94 -3.70
N ILE A 282 -8.45 18.62 -3.87
CA ILE A 282 -9.57 17.71 -3.59
C ILE A 282 -9.98 17.80 -2.12
N CYS A 283 -9.03 17.85 -1.19
CA CYS A 283 -9.33 18.01 0.24
C CYS A 283 -10.02 19.34 0.54
N GLU A 284 -9.53 20.44 -0.03
CA GLU A 284 -10.04 21.79 0.24
C GLU A 284 -11.38 22.09 -0.46
N ASN A 285 -11.66 21.40 -1.57
CA ASN A 285 -12.86 21.60 -2.38
C ASN A 285 -13.84 20.45 -2.25
N ASN A 286 -13.89 19.80 -1.07
CA ASN A 286 -14.91 18.80 -0.77
C ASN A 286 -14.98 17.68 -1.82
N GLY A 287 -13.84 17.17 -2.25
CA GLY A 287 -13.77 16.06 -3.19
C GLY A 287 -13.91 16.42 -4.67
N VAL A 288 -14.07 17.70 -5.01
CA VAL A 288 -14.27 18.14 -6.40
C VAL A 288 -12.97 18.06 -7.19
N ALA A 289 -13.07 17.65 -8.46
CA ALA A 289 -11.96 17.62 -9.40
C ALA A 289 -11.42 19.04 -9.65
N MET A 290 -10.09 19.18 -9.65
CA MET A 290 -9.45 20.43 -10.05
C MET A 290 -9.73 20.71 -11.53
N PRO A 291 -10.23 21.90 -11.91
CA PRO A 291 -10.41 22.26 -13.30
C PRO A 291 -9.10 22.18 -14.07
N LYS A 292 -9.13 21.60 -15.27
CA LYS A 292 -7.93 21.33 -16.07
C LYS A 292 -7.09 22.56 -16.37
N HIS A 293 -7.72 23.68 -16.73
CA HIS A 293 -7.02 24.94 -17.00
C HIS A 293 -6.23 25.43 -15.76
N LEU A 294 -6.84 25.36 -14.57
CA LEU A 294 -6.18 25.75 -13.33
C LEU A 294 -5.03 24.78 -13.00
N TYR A 295 -5.22 23.49 -13.23
CA TYR A 295 -4.16 22.49 -13.05
C TYR A 295 -2.97 22.76 -13.97
N ASP A 296 -3.23 23.03 -15.25
CA ASP A 296 -2.17 23.30 -16.22
C ASP A 296 -1.37 24.56 -15.87
N GLU A 297 -2.02 25.64 -15.43
CA GLU A 297 -1.34 26.85 -14.92
C GLU A 297 -0.42 26.55 -13.73
N CYS A 298 -0.91 25.81 -12.73
CA CYS A 298 -0.10 25.43 -11.58
C CYS A 298 1.05 24.46 -11.93
N LYS A 299 0.79 23.51 -12.84
CA LYS A 299 1.79 22.55 -13.34
C LYS A 299 2.92 23.27 -14.07
N ASP A 300 2.62 24.27 -14.88
CA ASP A 300 3.63 25.06 -15.59
C ASP A 300 4.50 25.84 -14.61
N ALA A 301 3.91 26.42 -13.56
CA ALA A 301 4.66 27.07 -12.49
C ALA A 301 5.58 26.08 -11.73
N ILE A 302 5.10 24.86 -11.44
CA ILE A 302 5.93 23.78 -10.87
C ILE A 302 7.09 23.46 -11.82
N ASN A 303 6.84 23.33 -13.12
CA ASN A 303 7.91 23.03 -14.08
C ASN A 303 8.99 24.11 -14.12
N SER A 304 8.60 25.39 -14.18
CA SER A 304 9.54 26.53 -14.23
C SER A 304 10.41 26.64 -12.97
N ASN A 305 9.87 26.33 -11.79
CA ASN A 305 10.61 26.39 -10.52
C ASN A 305 11.80 25.41 -10.44
N TYR A 306 11.81 24.39 -11.29
CA TYR A 306 12.84 23.35 -11.33
C TYR A 306 13.73 23.42 -12.57
N GLU A 307 13.44 24.29 -13.54
CA GLU A 307 14.30 24.54 -14.72
C GLU A 307 15.33 25.66 -14.46
N GLY A 308 15.10 26.50 -13.45
CA GLY A 308 16.04 27.56 -13.03
C GLY A 308 17.05 27.13 -11.95
N ARG A 309 17.30 25.83 -11.77
CA ARG A 309 18.25 25.28 -10.78
C ARG A 309 19.24 24.33 -11.41
#